data_AF-A0A1E5UNY7-F1
#
_entry.id   AF-A0A1E5UNY7-F1
#
_cell.length_a   1.000
_cell.length_b   1.000
_cell.length_c   1.000
_cell.angle_alpha   90.00
_cell.angle_beta   90.00
_cell.angle_gamma   90.00
#
_symmetry.space_group_name_H-M   'P 1'
#
loop_
_entity.id
_entity.type
_entity.pdbx_description
1 polymer ?
#
loop_
_entity_poly.entity_id
_entity_poly.type
_entity_poly.pdbx_seq_one_letter_code
_entity_poly.pdbx_strand_id
1 'polypeptide(L)'
;MHSFGHRANAVATFAVTILAAMCFAASFSDNFNTPTPTASVKILNINWFQKEANGNDEVSMTLNISADLSSLFTWNTKQVFVFVAAEYETPQNALNQ
;
A
#
# COMPACT_ATOMS: atom_id res chain seq x y z
N MET A 1 -19.41 -20.26 -47.25
CA MET A 1 -18.04 -20.16 -46.68
C MET A 1 -18.07 -19.29 -45.43
N HIS A 2 -18.70 -19.79 -44.36
CA HIS A 2 -18.64 -19.22 -43.01
C HIS A 2 -18.74 -20.39 -42.04
N SER A 3 -17.61 -21.08 -41.84
CA SER A 3 -17.54 -22.18 -40.87
C SER A 3 -17.73 -21.63 -39.46
N PHE A 4 -18.29 -22.45 -38.57
CA PHE A 4 -18.41 -22.15 -37.14
C PHE A 4 -17.06 -21.70 -36.56
N GLY A 5 -15.94 -22.29 -37.01
CA GLY A 5 -14.59 -21.91 -36.61
C GLY A 5 -14.20 -20.47 -36.96
N HIS A 6 -14.64 -19.96 -38.12
CA HIS A 6 -14.36 -18.55 -38.49
C HIS A 6 -15.11 -17.56 -37.60
N ARG A 7 -16.33 -17.89 -37.17
CA ARG A 7 -17.10 -17.06 -36.24
C ARG A 7 -16.49 -17.09 -34.84
N ALA A 8 -16.08 -18.26 -34.37
CA ALA A 8 -15.37 -18.40 -33.10
C ALA A 8 -14.05 -17.61 -33.10
N ASN A 9 -13.28 -17.67 -34.18
CA ASN A 9 -12.04 -16.91 -34.32
C ASN A 9 -12.27 -15.39 -34.29
N ALA A 10 -13.34 -14.90 -34.91
CA ALA A 10 -13.68 -13.47 -34.88
C ALA A 10 -13.99 -12.98 -33.46
N VAL A 11 -14.79 -13.74 -32.70
CA VAL A 11 -15.11 -13.42 -31.29
C VAL A 11 -13.85 -13.47 -30.42
N ALA A 12 -13.02 -14.50 -30.58
CA ALA A 12 -11.78 -14.65 -29.82
C ALA A 12 -10.81 -13.50 -30.11
N THR A 13 -10.63 -13.13 -31.38
CA THR A 13 -9.74 -12.04 -31.78
C THR A 13 -10.25 -10.71 -31.23
N PHE A 14 -11.56 -10.46 -31.26
CA PHE A 14 -12.17 -9.27 -30.67
C PHE A 14 -11.99 -9.19 -29.15
N ALA A 15 -12.13 -10.33 -28.44
CA ALA A 15 -11.89 -10.38 -27.00
C ALA A 15 -10.41 -10.09 -26.67
N VAL A 16 -9.48 -10.68 -27.42
CA VAL A 16 -8.04 -10.46 -27.24
C VAL A 16 -7.64 -9.02 -27.57
N THR A 17 -8.20 -8.39 -28.59
CA THR A 17 -7.89 -6.99 -28.92
C THR A 17 -8.40 -6.03 -27.84
N ILE A 18 -9.59 -6.25 -27.28
CA ILE A 18 -10.08 -5.46 -26.13
C ILE A 18 -9.16 -5.66 -24.93
N LEU A 19 -8.78 -6.90 -24.62
CA LEU A 19 -7.88 -7.19 -23.51
C LEU A 19 -6.53 -6.49 -23.68
N ALA A 20 -5.95 -6.55 -24.88
CA ALA A 20 -4.70 -5.87 -25.21
C ALA A 20 -4.82 -4.33 -25.06
N ALA A 21 -5.93 -3.75 -25.50
CA ALA A 21 -6.20 -2.32 -25.34
C ALA A 21 -6.33 -1.92 -23.86
N MET A 22 -7.00 -2.73 -23.04
CA MET A 22 -7.11 -2.49 -21.59
C MET A 22 -5.74 -2.60 -20.90
N CYS A 23 -4.93 -3.63 -21.24
CA CYS A 23 -3.58 -3.78 -20.70
C CYS A 23 -2.68 -2.60 -21.08
N PHE A 24 -2.78 -2.11 -22.32
CA PHE A 24 -2.05 -0.94 -22.78
C PHE A 24 -2.50 0.31 -22.01
N ALA A 25 -3.80 0.54 -21.87
CA ALA A 25 -4.34 1.68 -21.14
C ALA A 25 -3.92 1.68 -19.66
N ALA A 26 -4.01 0.52 -18.98
CA ALA A 26 -3.55 0.37 -17.61
C ALA A 26 -2.06 0.67 -17.46
N SER A 27 -1.21 0.10 -18.33
CA SER A 27 0.25 0.34 -18.32
C SER A 27 0.61 1.80 -18.64
N PHE A 28 -0.12 2.42 -19.57
CA PHE A 28 0.10 3.82 -19.93
C PHE A 28 -0.32 4.76 -18.79
N SER A 29 -1.42 4.47 -18.11
CA SER A 29 -1.95 5.29 -17.01
C SER A 29 -0.99 5.43 -15.83
N ASP A 30 -0.12 4.45 -15.59
CA ASP A 30 0.91 4.53 -14.55
C ASP A 30 1.91 5.68 -14.77
N ASN A 31 2.16 6.08 -16.03
CA ASN A 31 3.06 7.20 -16.32
C ASN A 31 2.47 8.56 -15.88
N PHE A 32 1.15 8.62 -15.68
CA PHE A 32 0.46 9.84 -15.24
C PHE A 32 0.19 9.85 -13.74
N ASN A 33 0.39 8.73 -13.05
CA ASN A 33 0.20 8.70 -11.60
C ASN A 33 1.56 8.83 -10.91
N THR A 34 1.75 9.93 -10.18
CA THR A 34 2.89 10.10 -9.29
C THR A 34 2.42 9.80 -7.86
N PRO A 35 2.94 8.74 -7.21
CA PRO A 35 2.56 8.40 -5.84
C PRO A 35 2.93 9.53 -4.86
N THR A 36 1.93 10.12 -4.21
CA THR A 36 2.12 11.12 -3.15
C THR A 36 1.32 10.73 -1.90
N PRO A 37 1.68 9.63 -1.21
CA PRO A 37 1.04 9.27 0.04
C PRO A 37 1.43 10.29 1.12
N THR A 38 0.49 10.61 2.01
CA THR A 38 0.78 11.45 3.17
C THR A 38 0.40 10.71 4.44
N ALA A 39 1.21 10.87 5.49
CA ALA A 39 0.96 10.27 6.79
C ALA A 39 1.26 11.29 7.88
N SER A 40 0.37 11.38 8.85
CA SER A 40 0.50 12.19 10.05
C SER A 40 0.25 11.29 11.26
N VAL A 41 1.26 11.16 12.11
CA VAL A 41 1.16 10.46 13.38
C VAL A 41 1.24 11.49 14.49
N LYS A 42 0.25 11.49 15.38
CA LYS A 42 0.21 12.37 16.56
C LYS A 42 0.03 11.54 17.81
N ILE A 43 0.78 11.88 18.86
CA ILE A 43 0.60 11.28 20.18
C ILE A 43 -0.51 12.05 20.87
N LEU A 44 -1.62 11.38 21.19
CA LEU A 44 -2.74 12.00 21.91
C LEU A 44 -2.55 11.93 23.42
N ASN A 45 -2.15 10.75 23.91
CA ASN A 45 -2.01 10.51 25.34
C ASN A 45 -0.92 9.46 25.59
N ILE A 46 -0.23 9.58 26.71
CA ILE A 46 0.62 8.53 27.24
C ILE A 46 -0.01 8.06 28.55
N ASN A 47 -0.56 6.86 28.52
CA ASN A 47 -1.36 6.33 29.62
C ASN A 47 -0.45 5.93 30.79
N TRP A 48 0.62 5.19 30.50
CA TRP A 48 1.57 4.74 31.52
C TRP A 48 2.88 4.24 30.93
N PHE A 49 3.91 4.28 31.76
CA PHE A 49 5.20 3.62 31.57
C PHE A 49 5.40 2.67 32.74
N GLN A 50 5.68 1.40 32.46
CA GLN A 50 6.03 0.42 33.49
C GLN A 50 7.22 -0.39 33.04
N LYS A 51 8.06 -0.74 34.01
CA LYS A 51 9.11 -1.72 33.82
C LYS A 51 8.55 -3.08 34.18
N GLU A 52 8.48 -3.96 33.20
CA GLU A 52 8.08 -5.35 33.38
C GLU A 52 9.04 -6.04 34.36
N ALA A 53 8.54 -7.00 35.15
CA ALA A 53 9.37 -7.73 36.11
C ALA A 53 10.55 -8.46 35.45
N ASN A 54 10.43 -8.80 34.17
CA ASN A 54 11.47 -9.41 33.35
C ASN A 54 12.51 -8.40 32.79
N GLY A 55 12.37 -7.11 33.11
CA GLY A 55 13.35 -6.07 32.78
C GLY A 55 13.06 -5.27 31.50
N ASN A 56 11.99 -5.58 30.77
CA ASN A 56 11.55 -4.82 29.60
C ASN A 56 10.81 -3.54 30.03
N ASP A 57 10.98 -2.46 29.29
CA ASP A 57 10.19 -1.25 29.49
C ASP A 57 8.96 -1.30 28.56
N GLU A 58 7.77 -1.16 29.13
CA GLU A 58 6.50 -1.13 28.42
C GLU A 58 5.87 0.26 28.53
N VAL A 59 5.38 0.77 27.39
CA VAL A 59 4.65 2.03 27.31
C VAL A 59 3.29 1.80 26.68
N SER A 60 2.24 2.27 27.35
CA SER A 60 0.92 2.40 26.76
C SER A 60 0.70 3.83 26.32
N MET A 61 0.55 4.05 25.02
CA MET A 61 0.29 5.36 24.44
C MET A 61 -0.82 5.27 23.40
N THR A 62 -1.63 6.33 23.33
CA THR A 62 -2.69 6.48 22.36
C THR A 62 -2.21 7.34 21.21
N LEU A 63 -2.13 6.74 20.03
CA LEU A 63 -1.74 7.38 18.78
C LEU A 63 -2.96 7.75 17.94
N ASN A 64 -2.96 8.94 17.36
CA ASN A 64 -3.82 9.33 16.27
C ASN A 64 -3.02 9.25 14.97
N ILE A 65 -3.32 8.23 14.17
CA ILE A 65 -2.68 7.98 12.89
C ILE A 65 -3.68 8.34 11.80
N SER A 66 -3.32 9.30 10.96
CA SER A 66 -4.06 9.65 9.76
C SER A 66 -3.13 9.48 8.57
N ALA A 67 -3.56 8.72 7.58
CA ALA A 67 -2.80 8.50 6.36
C ALA A 67 -3.72 8.60 5.14
N ASP A 68 -3.31 9.37 4.14
CA ASP A 68 -3.92 9.38 2.83
C ASP A 68 -3.05 8.55 1.87
N LEU A 69 -3.59 7.40 1.50
CA LEU A 69 -2.96 6.42 0.61
C LEU A 69 -3.68 6.34 -0.73
N SER A 70 -4.64 7.25 -1.00
CA SER A 70 -5.47 7.22 -2.21
C SER A 70 -4.64 7.19 -3.49
N SER A 71 -3.54 7.94 -3.53
CA SER A 71 -2.61 7.99 -4.67
C SER A 71 -1.94 6.64 -4.98
N LEU A 72 -1.88 5.72 -4.02
CA LEU A 72 -1.28 4.39 -4.20
C LEU A 72 -2.23 3.41 -4.88
N PHE A 73 -3.54 3.68 -4.94
CA PHE A 73 -4.52 2.76 -5.53
C PHE A 73 -4.65 2.99 -7.04
N THR A 74 -3.88 2.20 -7.80
CA THR A 74 -3.88 2.20 -9.27
C THR A 74 -4.36 0.86 -9.81
N TRP A 75 -4.59 0.77 -11.12
CA TRP A 75 -4.90 -0.48 -11.80
C TRP A 75 -3.79 -1.53 -11.68
N ASN A 76 -2.54 -1.12 -11.44
CA ASN A 76 -1.39 -2.02 -11.32
C ASN A 76 -0.99 -2.30 -9.86
N THR A 77 -1.60 -1.63 -8.87
CA THR A 77 -1.31 -1.86 -7.45
C THR A 77 -1.93 -3.17 -6.98
N LYS A 78 -1.10 -4.15 -6.61
CA LYS A 78 -1.56 -5.46 -6.12
C LYS A 78 -1.86 -5.51 -4.63
N GLN A 79 -1.01 -4.88 -3.82
CA GLN A 79 -1.11 -4.87 -2.36
C GLN A 79 -0.35 -3.67 -1.79
N VAL A 80 -0.90 -3.07 -0.72
CA VAL A 80 -0.24 -2.00 0.04
C VAL A 80 0.00 -2.52 1.46
N PHE A 81 1.24 -2.43 1.93
CA PHE A 81 1.63 -2.77 3.30
C PHE A 81 1.97 -1.49 4.05
N VAL A 82 1.39 -1.31 5.24
CA VAL A 82 1.60 -0.14 6.09
C VAL A 82 2.00 -0.63 7.47
N PHE A 83 3.09 -0.08 8.00
CA PHE A 83 3.56 -0.36 9.35
C PHE A 83 3.91 0.95 10.05
N VAL A 84 3.84 0.93 11.37
CA VAL A 84 4.27 2.04 12.23
C VAL A 84 5.41 1.50 13.07
N ALA A 85 6.56 2.15 12.98
CA ALA A 85 7.73 1.87 13.81
C ALA A 85 7.97 3.07 14.73
N ALA A 86 8.36 2.80 15.98
CA ALA A 86 8.73 3.82 16.94
C ALA A 86 10.25 3.73 17.13
N GLU A 87 10.96 4.80 16.82
CA GLU A 87 12.41 4.87 17.02
C GLU A 87 12.70 5.79 18.21
N TYR A 88 13.59 5.34 19.10
CA TYR A 88 14.01 6.14 20.25
C TYR A 88 15.51 6.02 20.50
N GLU A 89 16.11 7.14 20.90
CA GLU A 89 17.54 7.27 21.19
C GLU A 89 17.77 7.31 22.70
N THR A 90 18.76 6.54 23.19
CA THR A 90 19.24 6.62 24.57
C THR A 90 20.74 6.90 24.60
N PRO A 91 21.30 7.47 25.69
CA PRO A 91 22.75 7.69 25.78
C PRO A 91 23.60 6.42 25.61
N GLN A 92 23.02 5.25 25.88
CA GLN A 92 23.66 3.95 25.75
C GLN A 92 23.52 3.36 24.35
N ASN A 93 22.46 3.72 23.60
CA ASN A 93 22.15 3.18 22.28
C ASN A 93 21.59 4.27 21.37
N ALA A 94 22.33 4.59 20.31
CA ALA A 94 21.98 5.64 19.35
C ALA A 94 20.71 5.35 18.52
N LEU A 95 20.27 4.08 18.44
CA LEU A 95 19.07 3.69 17.69
C LEU A 95 18.47 2.42 18.29
N ASN A 96 17.27 2.55 18.87
CA ASN A 96 16.43 1.40 19.28
C ASN A 96 15.10 1.48 18.52
N GLN A 97 14.69 0.37 17.91
CA GLN A 97 13.44 0.20 17.17
C GLN A 97 12.58 -0.86 17.83
#